data_AF-A0A6M0JYL9-F1
#
_entry.id   AF-A0A6M0JYL9-F1
#
_cell.length_a   1.000
_cell.length_b   1.000
_cell.length_c   1.000
_cell.angle_alpha   90.00
_cell.angle_beta   90.00
_cell.angle_gamma   90.00
#
_symmetry.space_group_name_H-M   'P 1'
#
loop_
_entity.id
_entity.type
_entity.pdbx_description
1 polymer ?
#
loop_
_entity_poly.entity_id
_entity_poly.type
_entity_poly.pdbx_seq_one_letter_code
_entity_poly.pdbx_strand_id
1 'polypeptide(L)' 'MPTDLPQDLPTPKSLPDFQRIFPNEAACIDYLYARCFPNGIECPRCGGTGEPFRFSNRSGVVRCRSVGVTHA' A
#
# COMPACT_ATOMS: atom_id res chain seq x y z
N MET A 1 -7.37 -1.14 -16.69
CA MET A 1 -6.25 -2.08 -16.41
C MET A 1 -6.72 -2.98 -15.29
N PRO A 2 -6.90 -4.29 -15.49
CA PRO A 2 -7.28 -5.17 -14.40
C PRO A 2 -6.06 -5.32 -13.50
N THR A 3 -6.11 -4.69 -12.32
CA THR A 3 -5.11 -4.88 -11.27
C THR A 3 -5.38 -6.24 -10.65
N ASP A 4 -4.83 -7.29 -11.27
CA ASP A 4 -4.70 -8.62 -10.67
C ASP A 4 -3.69 -8.51 -9.51
N LEU A 5 -4.11 -7.93 -8.39
CA LEU A 5 -3.37 -8.05 -7.14
C LEU A 5 -3.70 -9.44 -6.58
N PRO A 6 -2.69 -10.30 -6.37
CA PRO A 6 -2.94 -11.70 -6.07
C PRO A 6 -3.76 -11.81 -4.79
N GLN A 7 -4.94 -12.43 -4.90
CA GLN A 7 -5.87 -12.68 -3.80
C GLN A 7 -5.29 -13.68 -2.76
N ASP A 8 -4.01 -14.01 -2.85
CA ASP A 8 -3.25 -14.93 -2.00
C ASP A 8 -1.95 -14.27 -1.51
N LEU A 9 -2.05 -13.17 -0.76
CA LEU A 9 -0.89 -12.61 -0.06
C LEU A 9 -0.32 -13.64 0.92
N PRO A 10 0.98 -13.98 0.83
CA PRO A 10 1.56 -15.06 1.62
C PRO A 10 1.45 -14.74 3.11
N THR A 11 0.95 -15.68 3.90
CA THR A 11 0.98 -15.59 5.36
C THR A 11 2.23 -16.33 5.84
N PRO A 12 3.20 -15.65 6.48
CA PRO A 12 4.41 -16.29 6.98
C PRO A 12 4.06 -17.41 7.97
N LYS A 13 4.74 -18.56 7.84
CA LYS A 13 4.55 -19.72 8.73
C LYS A 13 5.69 -19.90 9.73
N SER A 14 6.76 -19.14 9.56
CA SER A 14 7.93 -19.15 10.43
C SER A 14 8.59 -17.76 10.48
N LEU A 15 9.50 -17.56 11.45
CA LEU A 15 10.28 -16.32 11.55
C LEU A 15 11.19 -16.09 10.31
N PRO A 16 11.90 -17.10 9.77
CA PRO A 16 12.63 -16.93 8.51
C PRO A 16 11.73 -16.51 7.33
N ASP A 17 10.51 -17.05 7.24
CA ASP A 17 9.56 -16.63 6.20
C ASP A 17 9.12 -15.19 6.40
N PHE A 18 8.86 -14.79 7.64
CA PHE A 18 8.51 -13.41 7.97
C PHE A 18 9.61 -12.44 7.52
N GLN A 19 10.88 -12.75 7.81
CA GLN A 19 12.01 -11.90 7.42
C GLN A 19 12.18 -11.83 5.89
N ARG A 20 11.88 -12.91 5.16
CA ARG A 20 11.89 -12.93 3.69
C ARG A 20 10.76 -12.10 3.08
N ILE A 21 9.56 -12.16 3.66
CA ILE A 21 8.39 -11.41 3.19
C ILE A 21 8.52 -9.92 3.56
N PHE A 22 9.11 -9.61 4.72
CA PHE A 22 9.23 -8.26 5.27
C PHE A 22 10.69 -7.86 5.51
N PRO A 23 11.52 -7.74 4.46
CA PRO A 23 12.94 -7.40 4.61
C PRO A 23 13.17 -5.94 5.06
N ASN A 24 12.16 -5.09 4.88
CA ASN A 24 12.18 -3.69 5.30
C ASN A 24 10.75 -3.18 5.54
N GLU A 25 10.65 -1.97 6.09
CA GLU A 25 9.37 -1.34 6.40
C GLU A 25 8.50 -1.09 5.15
N ALA A 26 9.11 -0.72 4.02
CA ALA A 26 8.37 -0.46 2.79
C ALA A 26 7.61 -1.70 2.30
N ALA A 27 8.26 -2.87 2.32
CA ALA A 27 7.64 -4.15 1.97
C ALA A 27 6.47 -4.52 2.89
N CYS A 28 6.58 -4.22 4.19
CA CYS A 28 5.48 -4.42 5.15
C CYS A 28 4.28 -3.53 4.83
N ILE A 29 4.52 -2.25 4.52
CA ILE A 29 3.46 -1.30 4.21
C ILE A 29 2.78 -1.68 2.90
N ASP A 30 3.54 -2.09 1.87
CA ASP A 30 2.98 -2.57 0.61
C ASP A 30 2.08 -3.80 0.81
N TYR A 31 2.53 -4.75 1.62
CA TYR A 31 1.75 -5.93 1.97
C TYR A 31 0.45 -5.57 2.71
N LEU A 32 0.52 -4.69 3.72
CA LEU A 32 -0.66 -4.27 4.48
C LEU A 32 -1.63 -3.50 3.60
N TYR A 33 -1.13 -2.65 2.72
CA TYR A 33 -1.93 -1.89 1.77
C TYR A 33 -2.69 -2.82 0.83
N ALA A 34 -1.98 -3.77 0.21
CA ALA A 34 -2.54 -4.81 -0.63
C ALA A 34 -3.62 -5.64 0.08
N ARG A 35 -3.36 -6.01 1.35
CA ARG A 35 -4.27 -6.83 2.17
C ARG A 35 -5.53 -6.07 2.62
N CYS A 36 -5.40 -4.79 2.95
CA CYS A 36 -6.53 -3.95 3.38
C CYS A 36 -7.39 -3.47 2.21
N PHE A 37 -6.79 -3.29 1.03
CA PHE A 37 -7.44 -2.71 -0.14
C PHE A 37 -7.24 -3.59 -1.39
N PRO A 38 -7.80 -4.82 -1.41
CA PRO A 38 -7.55 -5.79 -2.47
C PRO A 38 -8.04 -5.34 -3.85
N ASN A 39 -9.05 -4.45 -3.90
CA ASN A 39 -9.60 -3.90 -5.13
C ASN A 39 -9.02 -2.52 -5.49
N GLY A 40 -7.92 -2.13 -4.83
CA GLY A 40 -7.35 -0.79 -4.90
C GLY A 40 -8.04 0.21 -3.96
N ILE A 41 -7.52 1.44 -3.97
CA ILE A 41 -8.09 2.56 -3.21
C ILE A 41 -8.67 3.58 -4.19
N GLU A 42 -9.90 3.98 -3.92
CA GLU A 42 -10.52 5.15 -4.50
C GLU A 42 -10.45 6.30 -3.49
N CYS A 43 -9.99 7.48 -3.93
CA CYS A 43 -10.04 8.66 -3.07
C CYS A 43 -11.49 9.12 -2.87
N PRO A 44 -12.01 9.17 -1.64
CA PRO A 44 -13.41 9.57 -1.40
C PRO A 44 -13.70 11.03 -1.75
N ARG A 45 -12.67 11.84 -2.04
CA ARG A 45 -12.82 13.27 -2.35
C ARG A 45 -12.91 13.55 -3.85
N CYS A 46 -12.18 12.82 -4.68
CA CYS A 46 -12.08 13.08 -6.12
C CYS A 46 -12.33 11.86 -7.01
N GLY A 47 -12.57 10.69 -6.44
CA GLY A 47 -12.77 9.44 -7.19
C GLY A 47 -11.50 8.91 -7.88
N GLY A 48 -10.34 9.51 -7.62
CA GLY A 48 -9.09 9.08 -8.23
C GLY A 48 -8.67 7.70 -7.74
N THR A 49 -8.39 6.80 -8.69
CA THR A 49 -7.84 5.46 -8.46
C THR A 49 -6.36 5.44 -8.88
N GLY A 50 -5.45 4.98 -8.02
CA GLY A 50 -4.02 4.87 -8.35
C GLY A 50 -3.12 4.79 -7.12
N GLU A 51 -1.80 4.75 -7.35
CA GLU A 51 -0.82 4.67 -6.24
C GLU A 51 -0.85 5.97 -5.42
N PRO A 52 -1.14 5.89 -4.11
CA PRO A 52 -1.24 7.07 -3.29
C PRO A 52 0.14 7.71 -3.08
N PHE A 53 0.12 8.97 -2.66
CA PHE A 53 1.31 9.65 -2.19
C PHE A 53 1.67 9.12 -0.80
N ARG A 54 2.95 8.77 -0.60
CA ARG A 54 3.50 8.34 0.69
C ARG A 54 4.50 9.37 1.19
N PHE A 55 4.45 9.65 2.48
CA PHE A 55 5.43 10.52 3.12
C PHE A 55 6.64 9.71 3.56
N SER A 56 7.85 10.19 3.29
CA SER A 56 9.09 9.52 3.70
C SER A 56 9.21 9.33 5.22
N ASN A 57 8.69 10.26 6.02
CA ASN A 57 8.71 10.21 7.48
C ASN A 57 7.44 9.64 8.12
N ARG A 58 6.42 9.32 7.31
CA ARG A 58 5.10 8.80 7.73
C ARG A 58 4.57 7.87 6.64
N SER A 59 5.36 6.85 6.34
CA SER A 59 5.17 5.84 5.29
C SER A 59 3.82 5.11 5.38
N GLY A 60 3.30 4.91 6.60
CA GLY A 60 1.96 4.34 6.85
C GLY A 60 0.79 5.31 6.60
N VAL A 61 1.04 6.59 6.36
CA VAL A 61 0.02 7.57 6.01
C VAL A 61 0.05 7.81 4.50
N VAL A 62 -1.07 7.51 3.85
CA VAL A 62 -1.25 7.68 2.41
C VAL A 62 -2.18 8.85 2.11
N ARG A 63 -1.88 9.62 1.06
CA ARG A 63 -2.72 10.74 0.58
C ARG A 63 -3.03 10.59 -0.90
N CYS A 64 -4.17 11.13 -1.32
CA CYS A 64 -4.45 11.29 -2.74
C CYS A 64 -3.46 12.28 -3.37
N ARG A 65 -2.92 11.95 -4.55
CA ARG A 65 -2.02 12.84 -5.30
C ARG A 65 -2.71 14.06 -5.89
N SER A 66 -3.99 13.96 -6.27
CA SER A 66 -4.68 15.10 -6.89
C SER A 66 -5.20 16.13 -5.89
N VAL A 67 -5.39 15.75 -4.63
CA VAL A 67 -6.04 16.62 -3.64
C VAL A 67 -5.28 16.77 -2.31
N GLY A 68 -4.25 15.95 -2.09
CA GLY A 68 -3.62 15.78 -0.77
C GLY A 68 -2.14 16.13 -0.69
N VAL A 69 -1.50 16.55 -1.77
CA VAL A 69 -0.14 17.12 -1.74
C VAL A 69 -0.26 18.64 -1.85
N THR A 70 -0.23 19.35 -0.72
CA THR A 70 0.20 20.75 -0.75
C THR A 70 1.60 20.75 -1.35
N HIS A 71 1.74 21.21 -2.60
CA HIS A 71 3.05 21.57 -3.13
C HIS A 71 3.60 22.66 -2.22
N ALA A 72 4.67 22.35 -1.50
CA ALA A 72 5.55 23.33 -0.92
C ALA A 72 6.69 23.54 -1.91
#